data_AF-A0A0C3AXD4-F1
#
_entry.id   AF-A0A0C3AXD4-F1
#
_cell.length_a   1.000
_cell.length_b   1.000
_cell.length_c   1.000
_cell.angle_alpha   90.00
_cell.angle_beta   90.00
_cell.angle_gamma   90.00
#
_symmetry.space_group_name_H-M   'P 1'
#
loop_
_entity.id
_entity.type
_entity.pdbx_description
1 polymer ?
#
loop_
_entity_poly.entity_id
_entity_poly.type
_entity_poly.pdbx_seq_one_letter_code
_entity_poly.pdbx_strand_id
1 'polypeptide(L)'
;MAEYATQLKRIKAKVERATVDAGATSLRKEAFRELINLAHSSDSSGHSKSYAARQIPNFFNDFPEMEEEAIDAVYDLCEDHDSRVRMDGYNAITMVSYAQRKCVKRNADVLVQLLQSDEPEELAVVKIALLKHLDMDPPGVLGVMCEHIVFPEDDLDESERQTKERLRPLVLSFLSSDALGAIVEKHTNPPGSEAEQMLVSQLLLSIERLEARDAEFIVKGILLSLPCYQTNLSRGDDVLEVLLDRARASLQMRTSDTPSLKTTCSFLALAQLVGAERRAASPAKLLRFYLSNLTGRMVLQKFSPENRVDVISWITDTLSACEAEMPNPRHGSNQEQLQRLQRQVVDASSILLETLFDSKVYNSTLWRTVRSLLQAITQKTR
;
A
#
# COMPACT_ATOMS: atom_id res chain seq x y z
N MET A 1 -25.89 -33.17 24.85
CA MET A 1 -26.76 -31.98 24.63
C MET A 1 -27.31 -31.40 25.93
N ALA A 2 -28.08 -32.14 26.75
CA ALA A 2 -28.67 -31.59 27.99
C ALA A 2 -27.64 -31.15 29.06
N GLU A 3 -26.52 -31.87 29.16
CA GLU A 3 -25.43 -31.56 30.10
C GLU A 3 -24.69 -30.26 29.73
N TYR A 4 -24.30 -30.11 28.46
CA TYR A 4 -23.69 -28.87 27.93
C TYR A 4 -24.59 -27.65 28.11
N ALA A 5 -25.90 -27.79 27.83
CA ALA A 5 -26.85 -26.69 28.02
C ALA A 5 -26.96 -26.27 29.51
N THR A 6 -26.85 -27.22 30.43
CA THR A 6 -26.87 -26.96 31.88
C THR A 6 -25.57 -26.31 32.35
N GLN A 7 -24.43 -26.78 31.83
CA GLN A 7 -23.12 -26.20 32.10
C GLN A 7 -23.02 -24.75 31.59
N LEU A 8 -23.45 -24.49 30.36
CA LEU A 8 -23.44 -23.14 29.78
C LEU A 8 -24.30 -22.16 30.59
N LYS A 9 -25.49 -22.58 31.05
CA LYS A 9 -26.33 -21.75 31.94
C LYS A 9 -25.62 -21.42 33.26
N ARG A 10 -24.91 -22.39 33.85
CA ARG A 10 -24.15 -22.19 35.09
C ARG A 10 -23.01 -21.18 34.88
N ILE A 11 -22.26 -21.32 33.79
CA ILE A 11 -21.14 -20.42 33.45
C ILE A 11 -21.69 -19.00 33.20
N LYS A 12 -22.77 -18.86 32.43
CA LYS A 12 -23.45 -17.57 32.18
C LYS A 12 -23.81 -16.85 33.48
N ALA A 13 -24.48 -17.54 34.41
CA ALA A 13 -24.84 -16.96 35.70
C ALA A 13 -23.62 -16.61 36.58
N LYS A 14 -22.48 -17.30 36.41
CA LYS A 14 -21.22 -16.94 37.07
C LYS A 14 -20.61 -15.68 36.45
N VAL A 15 -20.51 -15.64 35.13
CA VAL A 15 -19.98 -14.49 34.37
C VAL A 15 -20.78 -13.23 34.66
N GLU A 16 -22.12 -13.30 34.64
CA GLU A 16 -22.99 -12.16 34.95
C GLU A 16 -22.72 -11.61 36.36
N ARG A 17 -22.59 -12.48 37.37
CA ARG A 17 -22.21 -12.04 38.73
C ARG A 17 -20.82 -11.43 38.76
N ALA A 18 -19.86 -12.06 38.07
CA ALA A 18 -18.49 -11.59 38.00
C ALA A 18 -18.37 -10.24 37.28
N THR A 19 -19.25 -9.92 36.32
CA THR A 19 -19.25 -8.60 35.64
C THR A 19 -19.70 -7.45 36.53
N VAL A 20 -20.46 -7.72 37.60
CA VAL A 20 -20.92 -6.69 38.55
C VAL A 20 -19.79 -6.31 39.52
N ASP A 21 -18.91 -7.26 39.84
CA ASP A 21 -17.75 -7.01 40.69
C ASP A 21 -16.69 -6.18 39.94
N ALA A 22 -16.12 -5.18 40.61
CA ALA A 22 -15.01 -4.39 40.09
C ALA A 22 -13.66 -4.93 40.60
N GLY A 23 -12.67 -4.99 39.71
CA GLY A 23 -11.28 -5.38 40.03
C GLY A 23 -11.01 -6.89 40.00
N ALA A 24 -9.78 -7.30 40.27
CA ALA A 24 -9.31 -8.69 40.14
C ALA A 24 -9.77 -9.60 41.31
N THR A 25 -11.08 -9.90 41.40
CA THR A 25 -11.63 -10.79 42.44
C THR A 25 -11.43 -12.27 42.11
N SER A 26 -11.46 -13.14 43.13
CA SER A 26 -11.40 -14.60 42.93
C SER A 26 -12.53 -15.10 42.02
N LEU A 27 -13.73 -14.52 42.14
CA LEU A 27 -14.88 -14.87 41.32
C LEU A 27 -14.64 -14.52 39.85
N ARG A 28 -14.07 -13.34 39.56
CA ARG A 28 -13.72 -12.92 38.20
C ARG A 28 -12.62 -13.79 37.61
N LYS A 29 -11.62 -14.18 38.40
CA LYS A 29 -10.55 -15.09 37.96
C LYS A 29 -11.09 -16.47 37.59
N GLU A 30 -11.99 -17.01 38.41
CA GLU A 30 -12.66 -18.28 38.11
C GLU A 30 -13.56 -18.19 36.88
N ALA A 31 -14.34 -17.12 36.75
CA ALA A 31 -15.18 -16.89 35.58
C ALA A 31 -14.33 -16.80 34.30
N PHE A 32 -13.20 -16.10 34.36
CA PHE A 32 -12.28 -15.97 33.24
C PHE A 32 -11.69 -17.32 32.83
N ARG A 33 -11.24 -18.13 33.79
CA ARG A 33 -10.77 -19.50 33.53
C ARG A 33 -11.86 -20.38 32.92
N GLU A 34 -13.10 -20.27 33.39
CA GLU A 34 -14.23 -21.02 32.80
C GLU A 34 -14.51 -20.57 31.36
N LEU A 35 -14.38 -19.28 31.05
CA LEU A 35 -14.56 -18.75 29.70
C LEU A 35 -13.47 -19.24 28.73
N ILE A 36 -12.21 -19.23 29.15
CA ILE A 36 -11.09 -19.80 28.37
C ILE A 36 -11.37 -21.26 28.05
N ASN A 37 -11.70 -22.09 29.05
CA ASN A 37 -12.04 -23.49 28.84
C ASN A 37 -13.26 -23.68 27.92
N LEU A 38 -14.23 -22.76 27.98
CA LEU A 38 -15.43 -22.80 27.15
C LEU A 38 -15.14 -22.56 25.66
N ALA A 39 -14.06 -21.85 25.33
CA ALA A 39 -13.61 -21.65 23.95
C ALA A 39 -13.28 -22.97 23.24
N HIS A 40 -12.78 -23.96 23.98
CA HIS A 40 -12.44 -25.29 23.45
C HIS A 40 -13.57 -26.32 23.61
N SER A 41 -14.80 -25.88 23.91
CA SER A 41 -15.93 -26.80 24.11
C SER A 41 -16.22 -27.64 22.86
N SER A 42 -16.52 -28.94 23.06
CA SER A 42 -16.89 -29.84 21.95
C SER A 42 -18.38 -29.76 21.58
N ASP A 43 -19.05 -28.67 21.94
CA ASP A 43 -20.47 -28.43 21.66
C ASP A 43 -20.68 -28.15 20.17
N SER A 44 -21.40 -29.04 19.49
CA SER A 44 -21.67 -28.94 18.05
C SER A 44 -22.51 -27.73 17.66
N SER A 45 -23.13 -27.03 18.60
CA SER A 45 -23.96 -25.85 18.32
C SER A 45 -23.19 -24.53 18.21
N GLY A 46 -21.90 -24.51 18.57
CA GLY A 46 -21.07 -23.29 18.57
C GLY A 46 -21.45 -22.24 19.61
N HIS A 47 -22.62 -22.33 20.24
CA HIS A 47 -23.15 -21.35 21.19
C HIS A 47 -22.24 -21.10 22.40
N SER A 48 -21.63 -22.16 22.90
CA SER A 48 -20.70 -22.10 24.02
C SER A 48 -19.45 -21.30 23.64
N LYS A 49 -18.88 -21.59 22.46
CA LYS A 49 -17.70 -20.91 21.89
C LYS A 49 -17.97 -19.44 21.56
N SER A 50 -19.07 -19.15 20.86
CA SER A 50 -19.53 -17.78 20.61
C SER A 50 -19.74 -16.97 21.89
N TYR A 51 -20.26 -17.60 22.95
CA TYR A 51 -20.39 -16.94 24.24
C TYR A 51 -19.03 -16.65 24.87
N ALA A 52 -18.08 -17.59 24.79
CA ALA A 52 -16.71 -17.38 25.26
C ALA A 52 -16.04 -16.20 24.55
N ALA A 53 -16.05 -16.19 23.21
CA ALA A 53 -15.49 -15.12 22.37
C ALA A 53 -15.94 -13.72 22.82
N ARG A 54 -17.25 -13.56 23.09
CA ARG A 54 -17.84 -12.27 23.46
C ARG A 54 -17.53 -11.83 24.89
N GLN A 55 -17.15 -12.75 25.77
CA GLN A 55 -16.98 -12.46 27.19
C GLN A 55 -15.52 -12.40 27.63
N ILE A 56 -14.63 -13.19 27.02
CA ILE A 56 -13.18 -13.18 27.31
C ILE A 56 -12.61 -11.74 27.39
N PRO A 57 -12.90 -10.82 26.45
CA PRO A 57 -12.34 -9.47 26.49
C PRO A 57 -12.71 -8.66 27.74
N ASN A 58 -13.85 -8.94 28.38
CA ASN A 58 -14.33 -8.20 29.56
C ASN A 58 -13.54 -8.50 30.84
N PHE A 59 -12.74 -9.56 30.84
CA PHE A 59 -11.94 -10.01 31.99
C PHE A 59 -10.43 -9.93 31.72
N PHE A 60 -10.04 -9.70 30.46
CA PHE A 60 -8.67 -9.81 29.97
C PHE A 60 -7.67 -8.94 30.76
N ASN A 61 -8.01 -7.68 31.01
CA ASN A 61 -7.12 -6.73 31.69
C ASN A 61 -6.94 -6.98 33.20
N ASP A 62 -7.81 -7.78 33.82
CA ASP A 62 -7.75 -8.00 35.26
C ASP A 62 -6.73 -9.06 35.65
N PHE A 63 -6.34 -9.93 34.71
CA PHE A 63 -5.51 -11.10 34.96
C PHE A 63 -4.36 -11.23 33.94
N PRO A 64 -3.33 -10.38 34.02
CA PRO A 64 -2.17 -10.44 33.11
C PRO A 64 -1.47 -11.79 33.11
N GLU A 65 -1.54 -12.56 34.20
CA GLU A 65 -0.97 -13.90 34.29
C GLU A 65 -1.69 -14.96 33.45
N MET A 66 -2.88 -14.65 32.94
CA MET A 66 -3.68 -15.53 32.05
C MET A 66 -3.77 -14.96 30.62
N GLU A 67 -2.96 -13.95 30.31
CA GLU A 67 -3.02 -13.21 29.03
C GLU A 67 -2.81 -14.11 27.81
N GLU A 68 -1.70 -14.87 27.77
CA GLU A 68 -1.40 -15.73 26.61
C GLU A 68 -2.42 -16.85 26.46
N GLU A 69 -2.83 -17.50 27.56
CA GLU A 69 -3.87 -18.54 27.52
C GLU A 69 -5.20 -18.01 26.95
N ALA A 70 -5.55 -16.77 27.27
CA ALA A 70 -6.73 -16.12 26.74
C ALA A 70 -6.59 -15.68 25.28
N ILE A 71 -5.40 -15.24 24.85
CA ILE A 71 -5.11 -14.92 23.45
C ILE A 71 -5.18 -16.18 22.61
N ASP A 72 -4.52 -17.26 23.04
CA ASP A 72 -4.51 -18.55 22.35
C ASP A 72 -5.94 -19.10 22.21
N ALA A 73 -6.73 -19.02 23.28
CA ALA A 73 -8.15 -19.39 23.23
C ALA A 73 -8.96 -18.52 22.24
N VAL A 74 -8.62 -17.25 22.06
CA VAL A 74 -9.27 -16.39 21.05
C VAL A 74 -8.82 -16.75 19.63
N TYR A 75 -7.57 -17.12 19.43
CA TYR A 75 -7.05 -17.56 18.13
C TYR A 75 -7.65 -18.91 17.72
N ASP A 76 -7.79 -19.86 18.65
CA ASP A 76 -8.50 -21.12 18.40
C ASP A 76 -9.94 -20.89 17.92
N LEU A 77 -10.62 -19.87 18.44
CA LEU A 77 -11.97 -19.49 18.00
C LEU A 77 -11.98 -18.93 16.57
N CYS A 78 -10.90 -18.30 16.14
CA CYS A 78 -10.73 -17.78 14.77
C CYS A 78 -10.52 -18.91 13.74
N GLU A 79 -10.12 -20.09 14.19
CA GLU A 79 -9.90 -21.29 13.36
C GLU A 79 -11.04 -22.31 13.47
N ASP A 80 -12.15 -21.94 14.12
CA ASP A 80 -13.28 -22.85 14.34
C ASP A 80 -13.95 -23.28 13.02
N HIS A 81 -14.46 -24.51 12.97
CA HIS A 81 -15.22 -25.00 11.81
C HIS A 81 -16.51 -24.20 11.50
N ASP A 82 -17.13 -23.57 12.49
CA ASP A 82 -18.33 -22.73 12.33
C ASP A 82 -17.94 -21.27 12.08
N SER A 83 -18.32 -20.74 10.91
CA SER A 83 -18.03 -19.36 10.49
C SER A 83 -18.56 -18.32 11.46
N ARG A 84 -19.66 -18.61 12.16
CA ARG A 84 -20.23 -17.69 13.14
C ARG A 84 -19.36 -17.58 14.39
N VAL A 85 -18.73 -18.68 14.79
CA VAL A 85 -17.76 -18.71 15.88
C VAL A 85 -16.49 -17.96 15.45
N ARG A 86 -16.00 -18.18 14.23
CA ARG A 86 -14.85 -17.45 13.68
C ARG A 86 -15.06 -15.93 13.67
N MET A 87 -16.22 -15.47 13.17
CA MET A 87 -16.59 -14.05 13.19
C MET A 87 -16.67 -13.48 14.61
N ASP A 88 -17.19 -14.24 15.58
CA ASP A 88 -17.16 -13.83 16.99
C ASP A 88 -15.71 -13.75 17.51
N GLY A 89 -14.82 -14.66 17.09
CA GLY A 89 -13.38 -14.65 17.36
C GLY A 89 -12.68 -13.41 16.80
N TYR A 90 -12.91 -13.04 15.54
CA TYR A 90 -12.34 -11.83 14.93
C TYR A 90 -12.75 -10.55 15.68
N ASN A 91 -14.00 -10.51 16.16
CA ASN A 91 -14.47 -9.42 17.02
C ASN A 91 -13.80 -9.45 18.39
N ALA A 92 -13.58 -10.64 18.97
CA ALA A 92 -12.85 -10.79 20.23
C ALA A 92 -11.40 -10.29 20.12
N ILE A 93 -10.69 -10.58 19.03
CA ILE A 93 -9.36 -10.02 18.71
C ILE A 93 -9.40 -8.49 18.83
N THR A 94 -10.39 -7.85 18.21
CA THR A 94 -10.54 -6.39 18.23
C THR A 94 -10.79 -5.86 19.65
N MET A 95 -11.62 -6.55 20.43
CA MET A 95 -11.90 -6.15 21.80
C MET A 95 -10.70 -6.33 22.74
N VAL A 96 -9.91 -7.40 22.54
CA VAL A 96 -8.63 -7.60 23.23
C VAL A 96 -7.65 -6.47 22.90
N SER A 97 -7.57 -6.04 21.65
CA SER A 97 -6.72 -4.90 21.25
C SER A 97 -7.17 -3.56 21.86
N TYR A 98 -8.47 -3.35 22.07
CA TYR A 98 -8.98 -2.19 22.81
C TYR A 98 -8.62 -2.26 24.29
N ALA A 99 -8.75 -3.45 24.90
CA ALA A 99 -8.40 -3.67 26.29
C ALA A 99 -6.89 -3.43 26.51
N GLN A 100 -6.05 -3.91 25.58
CA GLN A 100 -4.62 -3.92 25.73
C GLN A 100 -3.88 -3.48 24.45
N ARG A 101 -3.43 -2.23 24.44
CA ARG A 101 -2.80 -1.59 23.28
C ARG A 101 -1.54 -2.30 22.75
N LYS A 102 -0.77 -2.97 23.61
CA LYS A 102 0.41 -3.74 23.17
C LYS A 102 0.06 -4.91 22.24
N CYS A 103 -1.20 -5.39 22.26
CA CYS A 103 -1.65 -6.47 21.40
C CYS A 103 -2.03 -5.98 19.99
N VAL A 104 -2.18 -4.66 19.77
CA VAL A 104 -2.74 -4.11 18.51
C VAL A 104 -1.95 -4.58 17.29
N LYS A 105 -0.61 -4.53 17.31
CA LYS A 105 0.21 -4.96 16.16
C LYS A 105 0.14 -6.46 15.92
N ARG A 106 0.29 -7.28 16.98
CA ARG A 106 0.18 -8.75 16.91
C ARG A 106 -1.18 -9.17 16.36
N ASN A 107 -2.24 -8.55 16.86
CA ASN A 107 -3.61 -8.85 16.44
C ASN A 107 -3.93 -8.33 15.03
N ALA A 108 -3.37 -7.19 14.63
CA ALA A 108 -3.47 -6.71 13.27
C ALA A 108 -2.77 -7.66 12.28
N ASP A 109 -1.63 -8.25 12.66
CA ASP A 109 -0.94 -9.25 11.84
C ASP A 109 -1.84 -10.47 11.56
N VAL A 110 -2.46 -11.02 12.61
CA VAL A 110 -3.43 -12.13 12.48
C VAL A 110 -4.61 -11.71 11.59
N LEU A 111 -5.18 -10.52 11.78
CA LEU A 111 -6.29 -10.05 10.95
C LEU A 111 -5.90 -9.83 9.48
N VAL A 112 -4.66 -9.44 9.19
CA VAL A 112 -4.16 -9.34 7.82
C VAL A 112 -4.12 -10.72 7.18
N GLN A 113 -3.65 -11.75 7.91
CA GLN A 113 -3.63 -13.13 7.41
C GLN A 113 -5.05 -13.62 7.05
N LEU A 114 -6.05 -13.24 7.84
CA LEU A 114 -7.47 -13.56 7.65
C LEU A 114 -8.13 -12.87 6.44
N LEU A 115 -7.46 -11.92 5.78
CA LEU A 115 -7.94 -11.36 4.49
C LEU A 115 -8.05 -12.42 3.39
N GLN A 116 -7.43 -13.59 3.56
CA GLN A 116 -7.49 -14.72 2.64
C GLN A 116 -8.80 -15.53 2.73
N SER A 117 -9.70 -15.21 3.66
CA SER A 117 -10.99 -15.91 3.77
C SER A 117 -11.77 -15.83 2.47
N ASP A 118 -12.18 -17.00 1.96
CA ASP A 118 -13.02 -17.13 0.77
C ASP A 118 -14.52 -16.84 1.09
N GLU A 119 -14.87 -16.66 2.37
CA GLU A 119 -16.23 -16.36 2.82
C GLU A 119 -16.47 -14.83 2.88
N PRO A 120 -17.40 -14.28 2.07
CA PRO A 120 -17.60 -12.82 1.99
C PRO A 120 -18.06 -12.18 3.31
N GLU A 121 -18.86 -12.91 4.11
CA GLU A 121 -19.36 -12.43 5.41
C GLU A 121 -18.20 -12.28 6.41
N GLU A 122 -17.29 -13.24 6.44
CA GLU A 122 -16.08 -13.18 7.25
C GLU A 122 -15.16 -12.07 6.82
N LEU A 123 -14.91 -11.97 5.52
CA LEU A 123 -14.04 -10.93 4.97
C LEU A 123 -14.56 -9.54 5.34
N ALA A 124 -15.87 -9.32 5.36
CA ALA A 124 -16.47 -8.06 5.81
C ALA A 124 -16.15 -7.78 7.29
N VAL A 125 -16.23 -8.78 8.16
CA VAL A 125 -15.87 -8.64 9.59
C VAL A 125 -14.38 -8.36 9.77
N VAL A 126 -13.51 -9.07 9.04
CA VAL A 126 -12.05 -8.86 9.07
C VAL A 126 -11.69 -7.43 8.65
N LYS A 127 -12.26 -6.95 7.55
CA LYS A 127 -12.03 -5.57 7.07
C LYS A 127 -12.46 -4.52 8.10
N ILE A 128 -13.61 -4.69 8.75
CA ILE A 128 -14.07 -3.81 9.83
C ILE A 128 -13.10 -3.88 11.03
N ALA A 129 -12.63 -5.07 11.39
CA ALA A 129 -11.66 -5.26 12.46
C ALA A 129 -10.33 -4.55 12.15
N LEU A 130 -9.81 -4.66 10.93
CA LEU A 130 -8.60 -3.96 10.48
C LEU A 130 -8.76 -2.44 10.51
N LEU A 131 -9.90 -1.90 10.06
CA LEU A 131 -10.20 -0.47 10.16
C LEU A 131 -10.21 0.01 11.62
N LYS A 132 -10.80 -0.77 12.53
CA LYS A 132 -10.76 -0.48 13.96
C LYS A 132 -9.33 -0.50 14.50
N HIS A 133 -8.49 -1.45 14.08
CA HIS A 133 -7.08 -1.48 14.49
C HIS A 133 -6.30 -0.27 13.94
N LEU A 134 -6.59 0.14 12.70
CA LEU A 134 -6.02 1.36 12.13
C LEU A 134 -6.38 2.60 12.96
N ASP A 135 -7.59 2.65 13.52
CA ASP A 135 -7.98 3.69 14.48
C ASP A 135 -7.25 3.60 15.84
N MET A 136 -6.77 2.42 16.21
CA MET A 136 -6.08 2.20 17.48
C MET A 136 -4.62 2.65 17.46
N ASP A 137 -3.88 2.24 16.41
CA ASP A 137 -2.46 2.55 16.21
C ASP A 137 -2.18 2.67 14.70
N PRO A 138 -2.49 3.83 14.07
CA PRO A 138 -2.38 3.96 12.63
C PRO A 138 -0.96 3.69 12.09
N PRO A 139 0.13 4.28 12.63
CA PRO A 139 1.47 3.97 12.17
C PRO A 139 1.84 2.50 12.36
N GLY A 140 1.50 1.92 13.50
CA GLY A 140 1.81 0.52 13.79
C GLY A 140 1.12 -0.46 12.85
N VAL A 141 -0.16 -0.26 12.59
CA VAL A 141 -0.97 -1.15 11.75
C VAL A 141 -0.62 -1.00 10.27
N LEU A 142 -0.34 0.23 9.80
CA LEU A 142 0.17 0.45 8.44
C LEU A 142 1.54 -0.22 8.23
N GLY A 143 2.40 -0.18 9.26
CA GLY A 143 3.67 -0.91 9.26
C GLY A 143 3.47 -2.41 9.06
N VAL A 144 2.62 -3.04 9.87
CA VAL A 144 2.27 -4.46 9.74
C VAL A 144 1.73 -4.78 8.35
N MET A 145 0.81 -3.97 7.81
CA MET A 145 0.30 -4.18 6.45
C MET A 145 1.42 -4.14 5.41
N CYS A 146 2.35 -3.20 5.52
CA CYS A 146 3.47 -3.10 4.58
C CYS A 146 4.46 -4.28 4.68
N GLU A 147 4.65 -4.86 5.86
CA GLU A 147 5.45 -6.08 6.06
C GLU A 147 4.85 -7.30 5.32
N HIS A 148 3.55 -7.29 5.01
CA HIS A 148 2.90 -8.29 4.16
C HIS A 148 2.93 -7.94 2.66
N ILE A 149 3.33 -6.72 2.30
CA ILE A 149 3.54 -6.31 0.90
C ILE A 149 4.95 -6.72 0.45
N VAL A 150 5.95 -6.41 1.27
CA VAL A 150 7.35 -6.78 1.07
C VAL A 150 7.87 -7.51 2.30
N PHE A 151 8.39 -8.71 2.07
CA PHE A 151 8.98 -9.58 3.08
C PHE A 151 10.42 -9.92 2.69
N PRO A 152 11.31 -10.16 3.66
CA PRO A 152 12.63 -10.74 3.38
C PRO A 152 12.44 -12.13 2.77
N GLU A 153 13.10 -12.40 1.64
CA GLU A 153 13.05 -13.72 1.00
C GLU A 153 14.03 -14.71 1.64
N ASP A 154 15.08 -14.16 2.25
CA ASP A 154 16.09 -14.90 2.98
C ASP A 154 15.42 -15.50 4.22
N ASP A 155 15.42 -16.84 4.32
CA ASP A 155 14.92 -17.66 5.43
C ASP A 155 13.45 -18.10 5.41
N LEU A 156 12.65 -17.76 4.39
CA LEU A 156 11.26 -18.27 4.28
C LEU A 156 11.20 -19.65 3.61
N ASP A 157 10.39 -20.54 4.17
CA ASP A 157 10.04 -21.78 3.49
C ASP A 157 9.09 -21.51 2.30
N GLU A 158 8.93 -22.51 1.42
CA GLU A 158 8.12 -22.36 0.22
C GLU A 158 6.63 -22.13 0.52
N SER A 159 6.12 -22.68 1.63
CA SER A 159 4.73 -22.50 2.05
C SER A 159 4.48 -21.09 2.57
N GLU A 160 5.40 -20.56 3.36
CA GLU A 160 5.37 -19.19 3.88
C GLU A 160 5.47 -18.18 2.73
N ARG A 161 6.35 -18.42 1.75
CA ARG A 161 6.47 -17.61 0.55
C ARG A 161 5.15 -17.56 -0.22
N GLN A 162 4.54 -18.71 -0.51
CA GLN A 162 3.27 -18.78 -1.24
C GLN A 162 2.14 -18.06 -0.49
N THR A 163 2.10 -18.21 0.85
CA THR A 163 1.11 -17.52 1.69
C THR A 163 1.28 -16.01 1.61
N LYS A 164 2.51 -15.51 1.72
CA LYS A 164 2.82 -14.09 1.64
C LYS A 164 2.54 -13.51 0.24
N GLU A 165 2.84 -14.26 -0.82
CA GLU A 165 2.51 -13.88 -2.20
C GLU A 165 1.00 -13.79 -2.45
N ARG A 166 0.21 -14.69 -1.86
CA ARG A 166 -1.27 -14.63 -1.92
C ARG A 166 -1.83 -13.45 -1.12
N LEU A 167 -1.19 -13.09 0.00
CA LEU A 167 -1.58 -11.95 0.84
C LEU A 167 -1.31 -10.60 0.20
N ARG A 168 -0.17 -10.42 -0.48
CA ARG A 168 0.23 -9.14 -1.08
C ARG A 168 -0.90 -8.44 -1.87
N PRO A 169 -1.55 -9.06 -2.87
CA PRO A 169 -2.63 -8.40 -3.62
C PRO A 169 -3.86 -8.10 -2.77
N LEU A 170 -4.14 -8.89 -1.73
CA LEU A 170 -5.26 -8.67 -0.81
C LEU A 170 -5.02 -7.45 0.09
N VAL A 171 -3.80 -7.33 0.61
CA VAL A 171 -3.38 -6.17 1.42
C VAL A 171 -3.38 -4.90 0.58
N LEU A 172 -2.80 -4.96 -0.63
CA LEU A 172 -2.83 -3.84 -1.56
C LEU A 172 -4.27 -3.41 -1.87
N SER A 173 -5.15 -4.35 -2.20
CA SER A 173 -6.57 -4.08 -2.46
C SER A 173 -7.25 -3.43 -1.26
N PHE A 174 -7.02 -3.93 -0.04
CA PHE A 174 -7.60 -3.36 1.17
C PHE A 174 -7.15 -1.90 1.38
N LEU A 175 -5.84 -1.63 1.24
CA LEU A 175 -5.27 -0.28 1.38
C LEU A 175 -5.80 0.70 0.32
N SER A 176 -5.98 0.25 -0.93
CA SER A 176 -6.40 1.12 -2.04
C SER A 176 -7.92 1.22 -2.23
N SER A 177 -8.71 0.52 -1.41
CA SER A 177 -10.17 0.55 -1.53
C SER A 177 -10.84 0.70 -0.16
N ASP A 178 -10.94 -0.37 0.61
CA ASP A 178 -11.67 -0.40 1.88
C ASP A 178 -11.11 0.58 2.92
N ALA A 179 -9.78 0.71 3.01
CA ALA A 179 -9.10 1.58 3.97
C ALA A 179 -8.72 2.96 3.41
N LEU A 180 -8.78 3.17 2.09
CA LEU A 180 -8.23 4.37 1.45
C LEU A 180 -8.85 5.65 2.02
N GLY A 181 -10.17 5.68 2.20
CA GLY A 181 -10.87 6.84 2.76
C GLY A 181 -10.41 7.17 4.18
N ALA A 182 -10.33 6.17 5.05
CA ALA A 182 -9.84 6.36 6.42
C ALA A 182 -8.36 6.81 6.44
N ILE A 183 -7.51 6.21 5.61
CA ILE A 183 -6.10 6.58 5.50
C ILE A 183 -5.96 8.05 5.08
N VAL A 184 -6.61 8.45 4.00
CA VAL A 184 -6.49 9.81 3.43
C VAL A 184 -7.13 10.86 4.34
N GLU A 185 -8.34 10.61 4.83
CA GLU A 185 -9.13 11.64 5.54
C GLU A 185 -8.77 11.75 7.02
N LYS A 186 -8.42 10.63 7.67
CA LYS A 186 -8.26 10.55 9.13
C LYS A 186 -6.81 10.37 9.59
N HIS A 187 -6.03 9.53 8.92
CA HIS A 187 -4.73 9.09 9.45
C HIS A 187 -3.54 9.85 8.83
N THR A 188 -3.67 10.34 7.60
CA THR A 188 -2.61 11.06 6.87
C THR A 188 -2.89 12.56 6.69
N ASN A 189 -3.95 13.05 7.32
CA ASN A 189 -4.32 14.47 7.35
C ASN A 189 -4.15 15.02 8.79
N PRO A 190 -3.33 16.06 9.02
CA PRO A 190 -2.56 16.82 8.05
C PRO A 190 -1.35 16.05 7.47
N PRO A 191 -0.86 16.45 6.28
CA PRO A 191 0.37 15.91 5.71
C PRO A 191 1.54 15.96 6.70
N GLY A 192 2.41 14.96 6.67
CA GLY A 192 3.56 14.82 7.55
C GLY A 192 3.26 14.10 8.87
N SER A 193 2.06 13.55 9.07
CA SER A 193 1.76 12.71 10.24
C SER A 193 2.70 11.49 10.33
N GLU A 194 2.88 10.94 11.53
CA GLU A 194 3.69 9.72 11.73
C GLU A 194 3.17 8.54 10.88
N ALA A 195 1.85 8.41 10.76
CA ALA A 195 1.22 7.38 9.95
C ALA A 195 1.50 7.58 8.45
N GLU A 196 1.46 8.84 7.97
CA GLU A 196 1.83 9.16 6.59
C GLU A 196 3.31 8.89 6.33
N GLN A 197 4.19 9.25 7.26
CA GLN A 197 5.63 9.00 7.14
C GLN A 197 5.93 7.49 7.07
N MET A 198 5.36 6.71 7.99
CA MET A 198 5.45 5.25 7.99
C MET A 198 4.98 4.67 6.65
N LEU A 199 3.74 4.97 6.24
CA LEU A 199 3.16 4.42 5.02
C LEU A 199 3.97 4.78 3.77
N VAL A 200 4.32 6.06 3.61
CA VAL A 200 5.10 6.50 2.44
C VAL A 200 6.47 5.83 2.43
N SER A 201 7.19 5.79 3.56
CA SER A 201 8.53 5.19 3.61
C SER A 201 8.52 3.72 3.22
N GLN A 202 7.55 2.95 3.73
CA GLN A 202 7.44 1.52 3.43
C GLN A 202 6.98 1.25 1.99
N LEU A 203 6.07 2.06 1.46
CA LEU A 203 5.62 1.93 0.07
C LEU A 203 6.71 2.31 -0.95
N LEU A 204 7.58 3.28 -0.63
CA LEU A 204 8.76 3.59 -1.45
C LEU A 204 9.72 2.40 -1.50
N LEU A 205 10.04 1.80 -0.35
CA LEU A 205 10.83 0.56 -0.29
C LEU A 205 10.16 -0.59 -1.06
N SER A 206 8.82 -0.62 -1.07
CA SER A 206 8.07 -1.61 -1.83
C SER A 206 8.23 -1.44 -3.33
N ILE A 207 8.22 -0.21 -3.85
CA ILE A 207 8.43 0.07 -5.28
C ILE A 207 9.85 -0.34 -5.73
N GLU A 208 10.85 -0.21 -4.85
CA GLU A 208 12.23 -0.63 -5.16
C GLU A 208 12.36 -2.13 -5.40
N ARG A 209 11.56 -2.94 -4.69
CA ARG A 209 11.69 -4.39 -4.63
C ARG A 209 10.68 -5.13 -5.50
N LEU A 210 9.49 -4.57 -5.71
CA LEU A 210 8.40 -5.24 -6.43
C LEU A 210 8.47 -5.04 -7.96
N GLU A 211 7.67 -5.84 -8.65
CA GLU A 211 7.47 -5.74 -10.10
C GLU A 211 6.67 -4.48 -10.49
N ALA A 212 6.75 -4.12 -11.77
CA ALA A 212 6.11 -2.92 -12.30
C ALA A 212 4.58 -2.87 -12.07
N ARG A 213 3.91 -4.04 -12.06
CA ARG A 213 2.45 -4.12 -11.82
C ARG A 213 2.08 -3.68 -10.40
N ASP A 214 2.79 -4.18 -9.41
CA ASP A 214 2.52 -3.84 -8.00
C ASP A 214 2.96 -2.40 -7.71
N ALA A 215 4.08 -1.97 -8.28
CA ALA A 215 4.52 -0.57 -8.21
C ALA A 215 3.48 0.38 -8.81
N GLU A 216 2.88 0.04 -9.95
CA GLU A 216 1.80 0.81 -10.56
C GLU A 216 0.59 0.90 -9.62
N PHE A 217 0.21 -0.22 -9.00
CA PHE A 217 -0.90 -0.26 -8.07
C PHE A 217 -0.64 0.61 -6.83
N ILE A 218 0.56 0.54 -6.25
CA ILE A 218 0.99 1.36 -5.10
C ILE A 218 0.95 2.84 -5.46
N VAL A 219 1.54 3.23 -6.59
CA VAL A 219 1.64 4.64 -6.99
C VAL A 219 0.25 5.21 -7.30
N LYS A 220 -0.53 4.54 -8.14
CA LYS A 220 -1.82 5.05 -8.63
C LYS A 220 -2.95 4.88 -7.61
N GLY A 221 -2.99 3.75 -6.91
CA GLY A 221 -4.08 3.38 -6.03
C GLY A 221 -3.95 3.95 -4.62
N ILE A 222 -2.72 4.17 -4.14
CA ILE A 222 -2.46 4.55 -2.75
C ILE A 222 -1.73 5.89 -2.68
N LEU A 223 -0.48 5.95 -3.16
CA LEU A 223 0.39 7.13 -2.92
C LEU A 223 -0.23 8.41 -3.47
N LEU A 224 -0.61 8.44 -4.75
CA LEU A 224 -1.15 9.67 -5.37
C LEU A 224 -2.51 10.12 -4.79
N SER A 225 -3.15 9.29 -3.97
CA SER A 225 -4.36 9.66 -3.22
C SER A 225 -4.04 10.38 -1.91
N LEU A 226 -2.82 10.26 -1.37
CA LEU A 226 -2.47 10.84 -0.07
C LEU A 226 -2.35 12.37 -0.14
N PRO A 227 -2.72 13.09 0.94
CA PRO A 227 -2.69 14.55 0.99
C PRO A 227 -1.32 15.16 0.65
N CYS A 228 -0.22 14.52 1.06
CA CYS A 228 1.14 15.00 0.76
C CYS A 228 1.50 15.06 -0.74
N TYR A 229 0.72 14.43 -1.62
CA TYR A 229 0.94 14.50 -3.08
C TYR A 229 -0.09 15.35 -3.81
N GLN A 230 -1.10 15.88 -3.11
CA GLN A 230 -2.17 16.66 -3.72
C GLN A 230 -1.78 18.13 -3.96
N THR A 231 -0.92 18.75 -3.12
CA THR A 231 -0.37 20.11 -3.37
C THR A 231 0.94 20.41 -2.61
N ASN A 232 1.90 21.05 -3.30
CA ASN A 232 3.00 21.87 -2.74
C ASN A 232 4.01 21.24 -1.76
N LEU A 233 4.17 19.91 -1.72
CA LEU A 233 5.08 19.25 -0.79
C LEU A 233 6.11 18.42 -1.55
N SER A 234 7.39 18.56 -1.17
CA SER A 234 8.58 18.00 -1.85
C SER A 234 8.64 16.47 -1.92
N ARG A 235 7.65 15.75 -1.37
CA ARG A 235 7.68 14.28 -1.22
C ARG A 235 7.46 13.53 -2.53
N GLY A 236 6.82 14.15 -3.53
CA GLY A 236 6.67 13.53 -4.85
C GLY A 236 8.02 13.30 -5.54
N ASP A 237 9.04 14.11 -5.22
CA ASP A 237 10.38 13.90 -5.75
C ASP A 237 10.98 12.57 -5.28
N ASP A 238 10.68 12.10 -4.07
CA ASP A 238 11.17 10.81 -3.56
C ASP A 238 10.56 9.64 -4.37
N VAL A 239 9.25 9.71 -4.65
CA VAL A 239 8.55 8.75 -5.52
C VAL A 239 9.17 8.77 -6.92
N LEU A 240 9.40 9.97 -7.45
CA LEU A 240 9.99 10.14 -8.76
C LEU A 240 11.41 9.54 -8.82
N GLU A 241 12.25 9.79 -7.82
CA GLU A 241 13.62 9.28 -7.75
C GLU A 241 13.64 7.74 -7.73
N VAL A 242 12.82 7.09 -6.90
CA VAL A 242 12.72 5.63 -6.87
C VAL A 242 12.27 5.06 -8.22
N LEU A 243 11.26 5.66 -8.87
CA LEU A 243 10.79 5.21 -10.19
C LEU A 243 11.88 5.37 -11.27
N LEU A 244 12.60 6.49 -11.25
CA LEU A 244 13.67 6.77 -12.19
C LEU A 244 14.88 5.85 -12.00
N ASP A 245 15.20 5.47 -10.76
CA ASP A 245 16.26 4.51 -10.47
C ASP A 245 15.91 3.10 -10.95
N ARG A 246 14.64 2.68 -10.77
CA ARG A 246 14.13 1.41 -11.34
C ARG A 246 14.16 1.42 -12.87
N ALA A 247 13.75 2.52 -13.50
CA ALA A 247 13.84 2.68 -14.95
C ALA A 247 15.30 2.68 -15.45
N ARG A 248 16.21 3.34 -14.73
CA ARG A 248 17.64 3.37 -15.05
C ARG A 248 18.27 1.99 -14.94
N ALA A 249 18.02 1.28 -13.84
CA ALA A 249 18.57 -0.06 -13.60
C ALA A 249 18.13 -1.04 -14.70
N SER A 250 16.85 -1.00 -15.08
CA SER A 250 16.32 -1.82 -16.17
C SER A 250 16.88 -1.44 -17.55
N LEU A 251 17.09 -0.15 -17.81
CA LEU A 251 17.68 0.33 -19.07
C LEU A 251 19.17 -0.04 -19.24
N GLN A 252 19.92 -0.15 -18.14
CA GLN A 252 21.35 -0.47 -18.11
C GLN A 252 21.65 -1.98 -18.19
N MET A 253 20.63 -2.83 -18.06
CA MET A 253 20.79 -4.28 -18.26
C MET A 253 21.34 -4.56 -19.66
N ARG A 254 22.42 -5.36 -19.71
CA ARG A 254 23.20 -5.60 -20.93
C ARG A 254 22.45 -6.40 -21.98
N THR A 255 21.41 -7.11 -21.60
CA THR A 255 20.55 -7.83 -22.52
C THR A 255 19.44 -6.89 -22.99
N SER A 256 19.41 -6.60 -24.29
CA SER A 256 18.30 -5.90 -24.96
C SER A 256 17.07 -6.81 -25.04
N ASP A 257 16.74 -7.50 -23.94
CA ASP A 257 15.62 -8.42 -23.89
C ASP A 257 14.32 -7.61 -23.83
N THR A 258 13.36 -7.96 -24.69
CA THR A 258 12.01 -7.39 -24.70
C THR A 258 11.38 -7.17 -23.31
N PRO A 259 11.49 -8.10 -22.33
CA PRO A 259 10.95 -7.88 -20.97
C PRO A 259 11.60 -6.72 -20.20
N SER A 260 12.92 -6.49 -20.28
CA SER A 260 13.58 -5.43 -19.51
C SER A 260 13.17 -4.03 -20.01
N LEU A 261 12.98 -3.90 -21.32
CA LEU A 261 12.48 -2.67 -21.94
C LEU A 261 11.01 -2.42 -21.63
N LYS A 262 10.17 -3.47 -21.57
CA LYS A 262 8.78 -3.34 -21.12
C LYS A 262 8.72 -2.79 -19.68
N THR A 263 9.54 -3.35 -18.78
CA THR A 263 9.69 -2.88 -17.41
C THR A 263 10.17 -1.43 -17.34
N THR A 264 11.16 -1.07 -18.17
CA THR A 264 11.63 0.32 -18.29
C THR A 264 10.47 1.25 -18.67
N CYS A 265 9.71 0.91 -19.72
CA CYS A 265 8.55 1.70 -20.14
C CYS A 265 7.48 1.83 -19.06
N SER A 266 7.21 0.76 -18.30
CA SER A 266 6.24 0.83 -17.19
C SER A 266 6.67 1.83 -16.11
N PHE A 267 7.93 1.80 -15.66
CA PHE A 267 8.42 2.76 -14.67
C PHE A 267 8.50 4.18 -15.22
N LEU A 268 8.88 4.36 -16.49
CA LEU A 268 8.87 5.66 -17.14
C LEU A 268 7.45 6.26 -17.27
N ALA A 269 6.45 5.42 -17.57
CA ALA A 269 5.06 5.85 -17.64
C ALA A 269 4.53 6.28 -16.25
N LEU A 270 4.94 5.58 -15.18
CA LEU A 270 4.63 6.01 -13.82
C LEU A 270 5.32 7.33 -13.46
N ALA A 271 6.60 7.48 -13.82
CA ALA A 271 7.33 8.74 -13.62
C ALA A 271 6.66 9.90 -14.36
N GLN A 272 6.18 9.67 -15.59
CA GLN A 272 5.42 10.64 -16.38
C GLN A 272 4.12 11.04 -15.68
N LEU A 273 3.36 10.07 -15.17
CA LEU A 273 2.14 10.33 -14.41
C LEU A 273 2.42 11.20 -13.18
N VAL A 274 3.43 10.84 -12.39
CA VAL A 274 3.79 11.53 -11.13
C VAL A 274 4.31 12.94 -11.41
N GLY A 275 5.27 13.09 -12.32
CA GLY A 275 5.98 14.35 -12.57
C GLY A 275 5.24 15.32 -13.48
N ALA A 276 4.63 14.84 -14.58
CA ALA A 276 4.07 15.73 -15.61
C ALA A 276 2.53 15.84 -15.55
N GLU A 277 1.83 14.71 -15.40
CA GLU A 277 0.36 14.70 -15.47
C GLU A 277 -0.31 15.13 -14.17
N ARG A 278 0.13 14.57 -13.04
CA ARG A 278 -0.37 14.90 -11.70
C ARG A 278 0.38 16.05 -11.05
N ARG A 279 1.59 16.36 -11.55
CA ARG A 279 2.47 17.41 -10.99
C ARG A 279 2.68 17.25 -9.48
N ALA A 280 2.78 15.99 -9.04
CA ALA A 280 3.11 15.65 -7.66
C ALA A 280 4.61 15.82 -7.38
N ALA A 281 5.45 15.71 -8.40
CA ALA A 281 6.90 15.87 -8.35
C ALA A 281 7.39 16.93 -9.34
N SER A 282 8.66 17.35 -9.23
CA SER A 282 9.26 18.34 -10.12
C SER A 282 9.33 17.85 -11.58
N PRO A 283 8.61 18.49 -12.53
CA PRO A 283 8.73 18.18 -13.95
C PRO A 283 10.16 18.42 -14.46
N ALA A 284 10.89 19.39 -13.88
CA ALA A 284 12.26 19.71 -14.25
C ALA A 284 13.25 18.59 -13.89
N LYS A 285 13.04 17.89 -12.76
CA LYS A 285 13.84 16.70 -12.40
C LYS A 285 13.60 15.57 -13.41
N LEU A 286 12.33 15.32 -13.77
CA LEU A 286 11.96 14.32 -14.77
C LEU A 286 12.55 14.63 -16.15
N LEU A 287 12.41 15.87 -16.62
CA LEU A 287 12.93 16.30 -17.93
C LEU A 287 14.46 16.15 -17.98
N ARG A 288 15.16 16.49 -16.90
CA ARG A 288 16.61 16.27 -16.80
C ARG A 288 16.99 14.80 -16.96
N PHE A 289 16.24 13.90 -16.32
CA PHE A 289 16.46 12.47 -16.47
C PHE A 289 16.26 12.03 -17.92
N TYR A 290 15.17 12.43 -18.58
CA TYR A 290 14.93 12.08 -19.98
C TYR A 290 16.04 12.60 -20.89
N LEU A 291 16.43 13.86 -20.73
CA LEU A 291 17.49 14.47 -21.53
C LEU A 291 18.84 13.76 -21.35
N SER A 292 19.14 13.30 -20.13
CA SER A 292 20.42 12.66 -19.81
C SER A 292 20.49 11.19 -20.24
N ASN A 293 19.35 10.49 -20.28
CA ASN A 293 19.34 9.04 -20.46
C ASN A 293 18.64 8.56 -21.75
N LEU A 294 17.70 9.34 -22.31
CA LEU A 294 16.78 8.86 -23.35
C LEU A 294 16.91 9.57 -24.71
N THR A 295 17.67 10.66 -24.82
CA THR A 295 17.78 11.42 -26.08
C THR A 295 18.78 10.83 -27.08
N GLY A 296 19.65 9.93 -26.64
CA GLY A 296 20.65 9.31 -27.50
C GLY A 296 20.03 8.35 -28.52
N ARG A 297 20.41 8.47 -29.80
CA ARG A 297 19.92 7.60 -30.89
C ARG A 297 20.02 6.11 -30.56
N MET A 298 21.16 5.68 -30.02
CA MET A 298 21.40 4.28 -29.64
C MET A 298 20.45 3.78 -28.54
N VAL A 299 20.03 4.66 -27.63
CA VAL A 299 19.08 4.31 -26.58
C VAL A 299 17.68 4.21 -27.15
N LEU A 300 17.24 5.21 -27.93
CA LEU A 300 15.92 5.22 -28.55
C LEU A 300 15.69 4.02 -29.48
N GLN A 301 16.73 3.59 -30.19
CA GLN A 301 16.65 2.42 -31.07
C GLN A 301 16.41 1.10 -30.33
N LYS A 302 16.70 1.03 -29.01
CA LYS A 302 16.38 -0.16 -28.21
C LYS A 302 14.86 -0.37 -28.07
N PHE A 303 14.08 0.70 -28.04
CA PHE A 303 12.63 0.62 -27.87
C PHE A 303 11.93 0.19 -29.16
N SER A 304 10.74 -0.42 -29.03
CA SER A 304 9.87 -0.70 -30.17
C SER A 304 9.43 0.62 -30.84
N PRO A 305 9.00 0.59 -32.12
CA PRO A 305 8.54 1.78 -32.81
C PRO A 305 7.46 2.57 -32.07
N GLU A 306 6.51 1.87 -31.42
CA GLU A 306 5.44 2.45 -30.63
C GLU A 306 6.00 3.13 -29.37
N ASN A 307 6.84 2.41 -28.62
CA ASN A 307 7.45 2.93 -27.40
C ASN A 307 8.39 4.11 -27.67
N ARG A 308 9.00 4.20 -28.87
CA ARG A 308 9.78 5.39 -29.27
C ARG A 308 8.89 6.62 -29.35
N VAL A 309 7.71 6.49 -29.96
CA VAL A 309 6.74 7.60 -30.04
C VAL A 309 6.31 8.00 -28.63
N ASP A 310 6.01 7.04 -27.76
CA ASP A 310 5.60 7.32 -26.38
C ASP A 310 6.70 8.03 -25.58
N VAL A 311 7.92 7.50 -25.57
CA VAL A 311 9.07 8.10 -24.85
C VAL A 311 9.35 9.53 -25.33
N ILE A 312 9.33 9.77 -26.64
CA ILE A 312 9.56 11.12 -27.19
C ILE A 312 8.37 12.03 -26.86
N SER A 313 7.14 11.51 -26.84
CA SER A 313 5.97 12.28 -26.41
C SER A 313 6.07 12.70 -24.94
N TRP A 314 6.56 11.81 -24.07
CA TRP A 314 6.79 12.13 -22.65
C TRP A 314 7.78 13.27 -22.49
N ILE A 315 8.88 13.30 -23.25
CA ILE A 315 9.83 14.45 -23.24
C ILE A 315 9.12 15.76 -23.53
N THR A 316 8.29 15.79 -24.59
CA THR A 316 7.56 17.01 -24.96
C THR A 316 6.50 17.40 -23.95
N ASP A 317 5.80 16.42 -23.37
CA ASP A 317 4.76 16.66 -22.38
C ASP A 317 5.34 17.15 -21.05
N THR A 318 6.49 16.60 -20.62
CA THR A 318 7.24 17.11 -19.47
C THR A 318 7.79 18.51 -19.72
N LEU A 319 8.23 18.82 -20.94
CA LEU A 319 8.64 20.18 -21.31
C LEU A 319 7.46 21.16 -21.18
N SER A 320 6.28 20.81 -21.69
CA SER A 320 5.09 21.64 -21.52
C SER A 320 4.67 21.79 -20.05
N ALA A 321 4.83 20.74 -19.24
CA ALA A 321 4.61 20.81 -17.80
C ALA A 321 5.60 21.77 -17.11
N CYS A 322 6.88 21.72 -17.48
CA CYS A 322 7.90 22.66 -17.03
C CYS A 322 7.56 24.12 -17.39
N GLU A 323 7.15 24.36 -18.63
CA GLU A 323 6.78 25.69 -19.13
C GLU A 323 5.59 26.29 -18.39
N ALA A 324 4.61 25.44 -18.05
CA ALA A 324 3.45 25.84 -17.26
C ALA A 324 3.81 26.24 -15.82
N GLU A 325 4.98 25.85 -15.31
CA GLU A 325 5.49 26.26 -13.99
C GLU A 325 6.32 27.55 -14.04
N MET A 326 6.77 28.01 -15.21
CA MET A 326 7.57 29.25 -15.33
C MET A 326 6.94 30.51 -14.72
N PRO A 327 5.63 30.77 -14.84
CA PRO A 327 5.02 31.96 -14.27
C PRO A 327 5.05 31.98 -12.74
N ASN A 328 5.19 30.82 -12.12
CA ASN A 328 5.20 30.68 -10.66
C ASN A 328 6.06 29.47 -10.28
N PRO A 329 7.41 29.61 -10.31
CA PRO A 329 8.34 28.50 -10.17
C PRO A 329 8.14 27.80 -8.82
N ARG A 330 7.67 26.56 -8.87
CA ARG A 330 7.53 25.71 -7.70
C ARG A 330 8.89 25.10 -7.37
N HIS A 331 9.21 24.99 -6.08
CA HIS A 331 10.39 24.27 -5.56
C HIS A 331 11.75 24.72 -6.10
N GLY A 332 12.15 25.98 -5.86
CA GLY A 332 13.53 26.43 -6.09
C GLY A 332 14.03 26.29 -7.54
N SER A 333 13.12 26.05 -8.49
CA SER A 333 13.43 25.91 -9.90
C SER A 333 13.92 27.26 -10.43
N ASN A 334 15.23 27.34 -10.63
CA ASN A 334 15.85 28.54 -11.17
C ASN A 334 15.39 28.70 -12.62
N GLN A 335 14.83 29.86 -12.98
CA GLN A 335 14.37 30.15 -14.35
C GLN A 335 15.48 29.86 -15.39
N GLU A 336 16.74 30.11 -15.00
CA GLU A 336 17.91 29.76 -15.81
C GLU A 336 18.05 28.25 -16.05
N GLN A 337 17.76 27.42 -15.04
CA GLN A 337 17.83 25.97 -15.15
C GLN A 337 16.79 25.46 -16.14
N LEU A 338 15.57 26.03 -16.11
CA LEU A 338 14.52 25.64 -17.04
C LEU A 338 14.85 26.04 -18.48
N GLN A 339 15.39 27.26 -18.67
CA GLN A 339 15.88 27.69 -19.98
C GLN A 339 17.01 26.79 -20.51
N ARG A 340 17.89 26.29 -19.63
CA ARG A 340 18.92 25.30 -20.03
C ARG A 340 18.29 23.99 -20.50
N LEU A 341 17.28 23.47 -19.78
CA LEU A 341 16.57 22.25 -20.18
C LEU A 341 15.83 22.44 -21.51
N GLN A 342 15.16 23.59 -21.72
CA GLN A 342 14.55 23.95 -23.00
C GLN A 342 15.56 23.92 -24.15
N ARG A 343 16.74 24.53 -23.97
CA ARG A 343 17.79 24.52 -25.00
C ARG A 343 18.24 23.10 -25.31
N GLN A 344 18.42 22.26 -24.30
CA GLN A 344 18.79 20.85 -24.47
C GLN A 344 17.74 20.05 -25.25
N VAL A 345 16.44 20.30 -25.03
CA VAL A 345 15.37 19.69 -25.85
C VAL A 345 15.54 20.12 -27.31
N VAL A 346 15.73 21.42 -27.56
CA VAL A 346 15.90 21.93 -28.93
C VAL A 346 17.14 21.36 -29.61
N ASP A 347 18.24 21.22 -28.88
CA ASP A 347 19.48 20.64 -29.40
C ASP A 347 19.30 19.14 -29.72
N ALA A 348 18.46 18.42 -28.97
CA ALA A 348 18.10 17.03 -29.23
C ALA A 348 17.05 16.86 -30.34
N SER A 349 16.29 17.91 -30.71
CA SER A 349 15.14 17.81 -31.61
C SER A 349 15.44 17.17 -32.96
N SER A 350 16.64 17.35 -33.51
CA SER A 350 17.03 16.71 -34.78
C SER A 350 17.00 15.17 -34.68
N ILE A 351 17.60 14.63 -33.62
CA ILE A 351 17.62 13.19 -33.34
C ILE A 351 16.21 12.68 -33.03
N LEU A 352 15.43 13.44 -32.25
CA LEU A 352 14.08 13.06 -31.87
C LEU A 352 13.14 13.01 -33.10
N LEU A 353 13.18 14.03 -33.96
CA LEU A 353 12.37 14.06 -35.19
C LEU A 353 12.75 12.97 -36.18
N GLU A 354 14.04 12.70 -36.36
CA GLU A 354 14.51 11.60 -37.22
C GLU A 354 14.04 10.25 -36.66
N THR A 355 14.14 10.04 -35.35
CA THR A 355 13.68 8.81 -34.69
C THR A 355 12.15 8.63 -34.82
N LEU A 356 11.37 9.72 -34.69
CA LEU A 356 9.93 9.68 -34.90
C LEU A 356 9.59 9.31 -36.34
N PHE A 357 10.30 9.88 -37.32
CA PHE A 357 10.11 9.56 -38.73
C PHE A 357 10.43 8.09 -39.02
N ASP A 358 11.55 7.59 -38.48
CA ASP A 358 11.99 6.20 -38.65
C ASP A 358 11.08 5.18 -37.96
N SER A 359 10.28 5.60 -36.98
CA SER A 359 9.33 4.71 -36.30
C SER A 359 8.22 4.20 -37.22
N LYS A 360 7.86 4.96 -38.27
CA LYS A 360 6.73 4.66 -39.18
C LYS A 360 5.38 4.48 -38.47
N VAL A 361 5.23 4.96 -37.23
CA VAL A 361 3.98 4.91 -36.46
C VAL A 361 3.25 6.25 -36.58
N TYR A 362 2.23 6.32 -37.43
CA TYR A 362 1.49 7.57 -37.68
C TYR A 362 0.19 7.61 -36.88
N ASN A 363 0.25 8.10 -35.65
CA ASN A 363 -0.90 8.28 -34.77
C ASN A 363 -1.04 9.74 -34.28
N SER A 364 -2.11 10.04 -33.56
CA SER A 364 -2.37 11.38 -33.02
C SER A 364 -1.27 11.84 -32.06
N THR A 365 -0.71 10.92 -31.27
CA THR A 365 0.42 11.16 -30.36
C THR A 365 1.63 11.68 -31.12
N LEU A 366 2.06 11.01 -32.20
CA LEU A 366 3.20 11.43 -33.01
C LEU A 366 3.03 12.87 -33.52
N TRP A 367 1.87 13.18 -34.10
CA TRP A 367 1.64 14.52 -34.68
C TRP A 367 1.61 15.62 -33.62
N ARG A 368 1.06 15.33 -32.45
CA ARG A 368 1.12 16.22 -31.29
C ARG A 368 2.57 16.45 -30.85
N THR A 369 3.36 15.38 -30.71
CA THR A 369 4.77 15.44 -30.32
C THR A 369 5.61 16.24 -31.32
N VAL A 370 5.45 15.99 -32.63
CA VAL A 370 6.13 16.76 -33.69
C VAL A 370 5.77 18.25 -33.59
N ARG A 371 4.49 18.57 -33.39
CA ARG A 371 4.05 19.97 -33.23
C ARG A 371 4.72 20.62 -32.01
N SER A 372 4.76 19.94 -30.87
CA SER A 372 5.38 20.45 -29.65
C SER A 372 6.89 20.69 -29.84
N LEU A 373 7.61 19.78 -30.51
CA LEU A 373 9.03 19.97 -30.84
C LEU A 373 9.26 21.17 -31.76
N LEU A 374 8.44 21.33 -32.82
CA LEU A 374 8.54 22.48 -33.72
C LEU A 374 8.25 23.81 -33.00
N GLN A 375 7.27 23.82 -32.09
CA GLN A 375 6.98 24.98 -31.24
C GLN A 375 8.17 25.33 -30.34
N ALA A 376 8.78 24.35 -29.67
CA ALA A 376 9.96 24.58 -28.84
C ALA A 376 11.14 25.15 -29.66
N ILE A 377 11.36 24.65 -30.89
CA ILE A 377 12.41 25.16 -31.80
C ILE A 377 12.14 26.63 -32.16
N THR A 378 10.91 26.94 -32.58
CA THR A 378 10.54 28.30 -33.01
C THR A 378 10.57 29.34 -31.90
N GLN A 379 10.35 28.94 -30.65
CA GLN A 379 10.49 29.82 -29.49
C GLN A 379 11.95 30.16 -29.17
N LYS A 380 12.94 29.29 -29.48
CA LYS A 380 14.38 29.58 -29.32
C LYS A 380 14.90 30.62 -30.33
N THR A 381 14.25 30.73 -31.49
CA THR A 381 14.66 31.62 -32.59
C THR A 381 14.14 33.05 -32.43
N ARG A 382 13.31 33.31 -31.41
CA ARG A 382 12.86 34.64 -30.98
C ARG A 382 13.63 35.06 -29.74
#